data_AF-A0A0N4TBA3-F1
#
_entry.id   AF-A0A0N4TBA3-F1
#
_cell.length_a   1.000
_cell.length_b   1.000
_cell.length_c   1.000
_cell.angle_alpha   90.00
_cell.angle_beta   90.00
_cell.angle_gamma   90.00
#
_symmetry.space_group_name_H-M   'P 1'
#
loop_
_entity.id
_entity.type
_entity.pdbx_description
1 polymer ?
#
loop_
_entity_poly.entity_id
_entity_poly.type
_entity_poly.pdbx_seq_one_letter_code
_entity_poly.pdbx_strand_id
1 'polypeptide(L)'
;MIEMEPLPVFERLEFICIIWFIFEYALKMLISYDRMSTFLRLMNIIDLLAILPFIIEIALSLFGFNTKNMRDLKFAFLVIRVLRVLRVIRILKLGRYSIGLQMFGRTLRASFRQLSMMAMVVLTGVIFFSTLVYFIEKDVEGSQFYSIPAACWW
;
A
#
# COMPACT_ATOMS: atom_id res chain seq x y z
N MET A 1 -0.91 19.94 -24.12
CA MET A 1 -0.27 19.05 -23.12
C MET A 1 0.92 19.81 -22.57
N ILE A 2 0.77 20.40 -21.39
CA ILE A 2 1.87 21.09 -20.71
C ILE A 2 2.66 19.97 -20.03
N GLU A 3 3.84 19.66 -20.55
CA GLU A 3 4.83 18.87 -19.85
C GLU A 3 5.16 19.61 -18.55
N MET A 4 4.54 19.20 -17.44
CA MET A 4 5.02 19.58 -16.12
C MET A 4 6.36 18.88 -15.93
N GLU A 5 7.45 19.52 -16.38
CA GLU A 5 8.77 19.19 -15.85
C GLU A 5 8.66 19.27 -14.32
N PRO A 6 9.02 18.21 -13.58
CA PRO A 6 9.03 18.29 -12.14
C PRO A 6 10.03 19.39 -11.76
N LEU A 7 9.54 20.44 -11.11
CA LEU A 7 10.39 21.51 -10.63
C LEU A 7 11.53 20.87 -9.82
N PRO A 8 12.81 21.16 -10.13
CA PRO A 8 13.96 20.53 -9.48
C PRO A 8 14.03 20.80 -7.96
N VAL A 9 13.14 21.64 -7.45
CA VAL A 9 12.90 21.89 -6.03
C VAL A 9 12.17 20.73 -5.37
N PHE A 10 11.18 20.11 -6.04
CA PHE A 10 10.38 19.03 -5.46
C PHE A 10 11.21 17.76 -5.26
N GLU A 11 12.03 17.39 -6.25
CA GLU A 11 12.93 16.23 -6.13
C GLU A 11 13.96 16.42 -5.01
N ARG A 12 14.49 17.62 -4.87
CA ARG A 12 15.47 17.95 -3.82
C ARG A 12 14.83 17.89 -2.43
N LEU A 13 13.61 18.40 -2.29
CA LEU A 13 12.84 18.30 -1.05
C LEU A 13 12.50 16.84 -0.72
N GLU A 14 12.09 16.04 -1.70
CA GLU A 14 11.83 14.61 -1.50
C GLU A 14 13.09 13.90 -0.99
N PHE A 15 14.24 14.14 -1.62
CA PHE A 15 15.51 13.56 -1.21
C PHE A 15 15.92 13.96 0.22
N ILE A 16 15.80 15.24 0.58
CA ILE A 16 16.09 15.73 1.94
C ILE A 16 15.14 15.09 2.96
N CYS A 17 13.83 15.03 2.66
CA CYS A 17 12.84 14.39 3.53
C CYS A 17 13.18 12.91 3.78
N ILE A 18 13.62 12.20 2.74
CA ILE A 18 13.96 10.79 2.85
C ILE A 18 15.21 10.59 3.70
N ILE A 19 16.26 11.39 3.50
CA ILE A 19 17.46 11.36 4.35
C ILE A 19 17.07 11.57 5.81
N TRP A 20 16.22 12.56 6.08
CA TRP A 20 15.71 12.82 7.42
C TRP A 20 14.95 11.61 7.99
N PHE A 21 14.11 10.96 7.20
CA PHE A 21 13.38 9.77 7.64
C PHE A 21 14.29 8.57 7.91
N ILE A 22 15.30 8.35 7.08
CA ILE A 22 16.33 7.32 7.31
C ILE A 22 17.05 7.60 8.63
N PHE A 23 17.45 8.86 8.86
CA PHE A 23 18.13 9.27 10.08
C PHE A 23 17.26 9.09 11.32
N GLU A 24 16.01 9.56 11.29
CA GLU A 24 15.03 9.39 12.37
C GLU A 24 14.82 7.91 12.72
N TYR A 25 14.69 7.05 11.71
CA TYR A 25 14.53 5.61 11.90
C TYR A 25 15.81 4.95 12.46
N ALA A 26 16.99 5.33 11.95
CA ALA A 26 18.27 4.82 12.42
C ALA A 26 18.52 5.18 13.89
N LEU A 27 18.32 6.45 14.28
CA LEU A 27 18.43 6.88 15.67
C LEU A 27 17.49 6.09 16.58
N LYS A 28 16.24 5.90 16.16
CA LYS A 28 15.25 5.13 16.92
C LYS A 28 15.67 3.68 17.14
N MET A 29 16.32 3.06 16.15
CA MET A 29 16.83 1.70 16.25
C MET A 29 18.10 1.61 17.12
N LEU A 30 18.95 2.65 17.12
CA LEU A 30 20.16 2.73 17.94
C LEU A 30 19.85 2.97 19.42
N ILE A 31 18.84 3.80 19.71
CA ILE A 31 18.44 4.17 21.07
C ILE A 31 17.60 3.05 21.73
N SER A 32 16.90 2.24 20.94
CA SER A 32 16.06 1.19 21.52
C SER A 32 16.86 -0.03 21.99
N TYR A 33 16.67 -0.40 23.25
CA TYR A 33 17.35 -1.51 23.92
C TYR A 33 16.93 -2.90 23.36
N ASP A 34 15.65 -3.07 22.98
CA ASP A 34 15.11 -4.30 22.38
C ASP A 34 14.66 -4.04 20.94
N ARG A 35 15.57 -4.32 20.01
CA ARG A 35 15.41 -4.05 18.57
C ARG A 35 14.27 -4.83 17.92
N MET A 36 14.02 -6.07 18.34
CA MET A 36 13.04 -6.96 17.70
C MET A 36 11.62 -6.65 18.14
N SER A 37 11.40 -6.47 19.45
CA SER A 37 10.10 -6.03 19.97
C SER A 37 9.73 -4.64 19.45
N THR A 38 10.73 -3.76 19.31
CA THR A 38 10.55 -2.43 18.75
C THR A 38 10.19 -2.49 17.26
N PHE A 39 10.85 -3.32 16.46
CA PHE A 39 10.57 -3.45 15.03
C PHE A 39 9.12 -3.88 14.75
N LEU A 40 8.58 -4.81 15.55
CA LEU A 40 7.22 -5.35 15.38
C LEU A 40 6.11 -4.39 15.82
N ARG A 41 6.42 -3.21 16.36
CA ARG A 41 5.40 -2.19 16.66
C ARG A 41 4.86 -1.59 15.37
N LEU A 42 3.54 -1.55 15.25
CA LEU A 42 2.82 -1.09 14.04
C LEU A 42 3.28 0.30 13.54
N MET A 43 3.60 1.22 14.45
CA MET A 43 4.13 2.55 14.10
C MET A 43 5.53 2.48 13.47
N ASN A 44 6.36 1.53 13.88
CA ASN A 44 7.73 1.38 13.37
C ASN A 44 7.74 0.66 12.02
N ILE A 45 6.77 -0.25 11.80
CA ILE A 45 6.52 -0.84 10.49
C ILE A 45 6.12 0.24 9.49
N ILE A 46 5.25 1.19 9.88
CA ILE A 46 4.88 2.32 9.03
C ILE A 46 6.10 3.20 8.70
N ASP A 47 6.95 3.49 9.69
CA ASP A 47 8.19 4.26 9.48
C ASP A 47 9.13 3.54 8.47
N LEU A 48 9.28 2.22 8.57
CA LEU A 48 10.07 1.42 7.62
C LEU A 48 9.45 1.43 6.22
N LEU A 49 8.15 1.21 6.13
CA LEU A 49 7.41 1.11 4.88
C LEU A 49 7.40 2.46 4.11
N ALA A 50 7.50 3.58 4.84
CA ALA A 50 7.70 4.91 4.27
C ALA A 50 9.07 5.06 3.58
N ILE A 51 10.13 4.44 4.11
CA ILE A 51 11.51 4.55 3.58
C ILE A 51 11.75 3.50 2.47
N LEU A 52 11.10 2.34 2.58
CA LEU A 52 11.24 1.19 1.68
C LEU A 52 11.21 1.52 0.18
N PRO A 53 10.25 2.30 -0.37
CA PRO A 53 10.19 2.54 -1.80
C PRO A 53 11.46 3.18 -2.36
N PHE A 54 12.13 4.03 -1.58
CA PHE A 54 13.37 4.67 -2.00
C PHE A 54 14.58 3.74 -1.94
N ILE A 55 14.69 2.93 -0.87
CA ILE A 55 15.76 1.95 -0.76
C ILE A 55 15.71 0.98 -1.93
N ILE A 56 14.52 0.51 -2.30
CA ILE A 56 14.35 -0.39 -3.44
C ILE A 56 14.66 0.31 -4.76
N GLU A 57 14.22 1.55 -4.98
CA GLU A 57 14.55 2.29 -6.21
C GLU A 57 16.06 2.48 -6.40
N ILE A 58 16.79 2.85 -5.33
CA ILE A 58 18.26 2.92 -5.37
C ILE A 58 18.86 1.55 -5.66
N ALA A 59 18.40 0.50 -4.96
CA ALA A 59 18.89 -0.86 -5.17
C ALA A 59 18.68 -1.31 -6.62
N LEU A 60 17.50 -1.04 -7.21
CA LEU A 60 17.20 -1.34 -8.61
C LEU A 60 18.13 -0.60 -9.57
N SER A 61 18.42 0.68 -9.29
CA SER A 61 19.33 1.49 -10.11
C SER A 61 20.78 1.00 -10.05
N LEU A 62 21.24 0.54 -8.88
CA LEU A 62 22.61 0.06 -8.64
C LEU A 62 22.83 -1.36 -9.14
N PHE A 63 21.88 -2.26 -8.89
CA PHE A 63 21.95 -3.65 -9.36
C PHE A 63 21.73 -3.77 -10.86
N GLY A 64 21.35 -2.66 -11.54
CA GLY A 64 21.35 -2.51 -12.99
C GLY A 64 20.88 -3.79 -13.67
N PHE A 65 19.60 -4.16 -13.43
CA PHE A 65 18.97 -5.37 -13.97
C PHE A 65 19.50 -5.61 -15.38
N ASN A 66 20.38 -6.60 -15.49
CA ASN A 66 21.23 -6.77 -16.66
C ASN A 66 20.30 -7.11 -17.83
N THR A 67 20.06 -6.12 -18.70
CA THR A 67 19.07 -6.12 -19.80
C THR A 67 19.47 -7.13 -20.87
N LYS A 68 19.34 -8.41 -20.55
CA LYS A 68 19.45 -9.50 -21.52
C LYS A 68 18.13 -10.24 -21.72
N ASN A 69 17.15 -10.06 -20.83
CA ASN A 69 15.86 -10.73 -20.91
C ASN A 69 14.69 -9.73 -20.85
N MET A 70 13.78 -9.78 -21.84
CA MET A 70 12.58 -8.92 -21.92
C MET A 70 11.63 -9.09 -20.73
N ARG A 71 11.71 -10.22 -20.01
CA ARG A 71 10.91 -10.49 -18.80
C ARG A 71 11.37 -9.65 -17.62
N ASP A 72 12.67 -9.40 -17.50
CA ASP A 72 13.26 -8.65 -16.38
C ASP A 72 12.89 -7.17 -16.47
N LEU A 73 12.81 -6.63 -17.71
CA LEU A 73 12.32 -5.27 -17.96
C LEU A 73 10.86 -5.11 -17.55
N LYS A 74 9.97 -6.02 -17.96
CA LYS A 74 8.54 -5.97 -17.58
C LYS A 74 8.36 -6.04 -16.07
N PHE A 75 9.12 -6.91 -15.41
CA PHE A 75 9.11 -7.02 -13.96
C PHE A 75 9.59 -5.72 -13.29
N ALA A 76 10.70 -5.14 -13.75
CA ALA A 76 11.21 -3.87 -13.23
C ALA A 76 10.19 -2.72 -13.36
N PHE A 77 9.51 -2.59 -14.50
CA PHE A 77 8.45 -1.59 -14.68
C PHE A 77 7.26 -1.81 -13.74
N LEU A 78 6.85 -3.06 -13.53
CA LEU A 78 5.78 -3.39 -12.58
C LEU A 78 6.19 -3.04 -11.15
N VAL A 79 7.42 -3.40 -10.75
CA VAL A 79 7.97 -3.07 -9.44
C VAL A 79 8.00 -1.55 -9.24
N ILE A 80 8.54 -0.78 -10.19
CA ILE A 80 8.55 0.70 -10.10
C ILE A 80 7.12 1.25 -9.96
N ARG A 81 6.15 0.72 -10.70
CA ARG A 81 4.74 1.14 -10.60
C ARG A 81 4.16 0.86 -9.22
N VAL A 82 4.40 -0.32 -8.67
CA VAL A 82 3.95 -0.67 -7.31
C VAL A 82 4.64 0.23 -6.28
N LEU A 83 5.95 0.45 -6.39
CA LEU A 83 6.71 1.33 -5.48
C LEU A 83 6.17 2.76 -5.49
N ARG A 84 5.79 3.29 -6.66
CA ARG A 84 5.14 4.61 -6.77
C ARG A 84 3.85 4.69 -5.97
N VAL A 85 3.01 3.66 -6.02
CA VAL A 85 1.78 3.60 -5.21
C VAL A 85 2.12 3.49 -3.71
N LEU A 86 3.12 2.66 -3.36
CA LEU A 86 3.56 2.49 -1.97
C LEU A 86 4.08 3.79 -1.35
N ARG A 87 4.57 4.78 -2.12
CA ARG A 87 4.97 6.08 -1.57
C ARG A 87 3.83 6.80 -0.84
N VAL A 88 2.55 6.51 -1.15
CA VAL A 88 1.41 7.08 -0.41
C VAL A 88 1.46 6.71 1.08
N ILE A 89 2.06 5.57 1.43
CA ILE A 89 2.21 5.10 2.81
C ILE A 89 3.02 6.09 3.66
N ARG A 90 3.92 6.87 3.05
CA ARG A 90 4.66 7.94 3.74
C ARG A 90 3.72 8.95 4.40
N ILE A 91 2.53 9.18 3.85
CA ILE A 91 1.52 10.06 4.46
C ILE A 91 0.99 9.49 5.78
N LEU A 92 0.93 8.17 5.91
CA LEU A 92 0.48 7.50 7.14
C LEU A 92 1.45 7.73 8.30
N LYS A 93 2.71 8.08 8.01
CA LYS A 93 3.65 8.53 9.05
C LYS A 93 3.13 9.79 9.76
N LEU A 94 2.40 10.69 9.06
CA LEU A 94 1.74 11.84 9.69
C LEU A 94 0.70 11.42 10.75
N GLY A 95 0.21 10.20 10.66
CA GLY A 95 -0.66 9.58 11.66
C GLY A 95 -0.11 9.61 13.08
N ARG A 96 1.21 9.58 13.26
CA ARG A 96 1.82 9.68 14.59
C ARG A 96 1.74 11.06 15.21
N TYR A 97 1.58 12.09 14.38
CA TYR A 97 1.42 13.48 14.81
C TYR A 97 -0.06 13.85 14.91
N SER A 98 -0.93 13.12 14.21
CA SER A 98 -2.38 13.25 14.31
C SER A 98 -2.95 12.39 15.44
N ILE A 99 -3.43 13.05 16.50
CA ILE A 99 -4.16 12.38 17.60
C ILE A 99 -5.42 11.70 17.05
N GLY A 100 -6.10 12.33 16.07
CA GLY A 100 -7.29 11.79 15.44
C GLY A 100 -7.06 10.44 14.77
N LEU A 101 -5.97 10.29 14.00
CA LEU A 101 -5.66 9.02 13.33
C LEU A 101 -5.26 7.92 14.33
N GLN A 102 -4.58 8.30 15.42
CA GLN A 102 -4.26 7.35 16.49
C GLN A 102 -5.50 6.87 17.24
N MET A 103 -6.43 7.76 17.55
CA MET A 103 -7.71 7.40 18.17
C MET A 103 -8.52 6.51 17.24
N PHE A 104 -8.61 6.86 15.95
CA PHE A 104 -9.27 6.04 14.94
C PHE A 104 -8.68 4.62 14.88
N GLY A 105 -7.36 4.48 14.83
CA GLY A 105 -6.69 3.18 14.82
C GLY A 105 -6.94 2.36 16.10
N ARG A 106 -6.98 3.01 17.27
CA ARG A 106 -7.30 2.35 18.55
C ARG A 106 -8.75 1.88 18.60
N THR A 107 -9.69 2.72 18.17
CA THR A 107 -11.12 2.38 18.12
C THR A 107 -11.37 1.27 17.11
N LEU A 108 -10.75 1.34 15.91
CA LEU A 108 -10.80 0.25 14.93
C LEU A 108 -10.29 -1.07 15.52
N ARG A 109 -9.19 -1.04 16.28
CA ARG A 109 -8.65 -2.24 16.91
C ARG A 109 -9.60 -2.81 17.97
N ALA A 110 -10.20 -1.94 18.79
CA ALA A 110 -11.16 -2.35 19.82
C ALA A 110 -12.41 -2.98 19.21
N SER A 111 -12.92 -2.40 18.12
CA SER A 111 -14.11 -2.85 17.42
C SER A 111 -13.82 -3.83 16.26
N PHE A 112 -12.56 -4.27 16.07
CA PHE A 112 -12.17 -5.08 14.91
C PHE A 112 -12.96 -6.39 14.85
N ARG A 113 -13.21 -7.01 16.01
CA ARG A 113 -14.02 -8.23 16.10
C ARG A 113 -15.45 -7.99 15.61
N GLN A 114 -16.08 -6.88 16.02
CA GLN A 114 -17.44 -6.54 15.61
C GLN A 114 -17.49 -6.18 14.11
N LEU A 115 -16.52 -5.40 13.63
CA LEU A 115 -16.37 -5.05 12.22
C LEU A 115 -16.19 -6.30 11.36
N SER A 116 -15.36 -7.26 11.79
CA SER A 116 -15.15 -8.52 11.07
C SER A 116 -16.42 -9.37 10.98
N MET A 117 -17.24 -9.41 12.02
CA MET A 117 -18.53 -10.12 11.99
C MET A 117 -19.49 -9.48 11.00
N MET A 118 -19.60 -8.15 11.02
CA MET A 118 -20.42 -7.41 10.06
C MET A 118 -19.94 -7.64 8.61
N ALA A 119 -18.63 -7.59 8.38
CA ALA A 119 -18.04 -7.83 7.07
C ALA A 119 -18.35 -9.25 6.57
N MET A 120 -18.30 -10.28 7.42
CA MET A 120 -18.64 -11.66 7.04
C MET A 120 -20.09 -11.78 6.58
N VAL A 121 -21.04 -11.16 7.30
CA VAL A 121 -22.46 -11.16 6.91
C VAL A 121 -22.67 -10.47 5.56
N VAL A 122 -22.03 -9.31 5.36
CA VAL A 122 -22.10 -8.58 4.09
C VAL A 122 -21.50 -9.42 2.96
N LEU A 123 -20.33 -10.03 3.16
CA LEU A 123 -19.68 -10.87 2.15
C LEU A 123 -20.53 -12.08 1.77
N THR A 124 -21.15 -12.77 2.75
CA THR A 124 -22.07 -13.86 2.46
C THR A 124 -23.27 -13.39 1.66
N GLY A 125 -23.83 -12.22 1.99
CA GLY A 125 -24.92 -11.60 1.25
C GLY A 125 -24.53 -11.28 -0.20
N VAL A 126 -23.39 -10.61 -0.40
CA VAL A 126 -22.85 -10.28 -1.73
C VAL A 126 -22.67 -11.55 -2.54
N ILE A 127 -21.96 -12.56 -2.03
CA ILE A 127 -21.72 -13.82 -2.76
C ILE A 127 -23.06 -14.51 -3.11
N PHE A 128 -24.02 -14.53 -2.19
CA PHE A 128 -25.33 -15.15 -2.42
C PHE A 128 -26.11 -14.44 -3.54
N PHE A 129 -26.23 -13.11 -3.47
CA PHE A 129 -26.98 -12.33 -4.47
C PHE A 129 -26.27 -12.29 -5.82
N SER A 130 -24.95 -12.17 -5.85
CA SER A 130 -24.16 -12.24 -7.08
C SER A 130 -24.28 -13.60 -7.76
N THR A 131 -24.35 -14.69 -6.99
CA THR A 131 -24.62 -16.03 -7.55
C THR A 131 -26.02 -16.10 -8.14
N LEU A 132 -27.03 -15.56 -7.45
CA LEU A 132 -28.42 -15.54 -7.93
C LEU A 132 -28.57 -14.77 -9.25
N VAL A 133 -28.04 -13.54 -9.30
CA VAL A 133 -28.07 -12.68 -10.49
C VAL A 133 -27.32 -13.33 -11.65
N TYR A 134 -26.15 -13.91 -11.38
CA TYR A 134 -25.39 -14.66 -12.39
C TYR A 134 -26.23 -15.80 -12.99
N PHE A 135 -26.93 -16.59 -12.16
CA PHE A 135 -27.76 -17.68 -12.68
C PHE A 135 -29.00 -17.21 -13.43
N ILE A 136 -29.55 -16.04 -13.10
CA ILE A 136 -30.68 -15.45 -13.82
C ILE A 136 -30.24 -14.93 -15.20
N GLU A 137 -29.08 -14.27 -15.28
CA GLU A 137 -28.63 -13.61 -16.51
C GLU A 137 -27.67 -14.44 -17.38
N LYS A 138 -27.19 -15.61 -16.91
CA LYS A 138 -26.18 -16.39 -17.65
C LYS A 138 -26.58 -16.77 -19.08
N ASP A 139 -27.89 -16.88 -19.36
CA ASP A 139 -28.43 -17.31 -20.66
C ASP A 139 -28.88 -16.12 -21.53
N VAL A 140 -28.65 -14.88 -21.09
CA VAL A 140 -29.02 -13.66 -21.81
C VAL A 140 -27.81 -13.14 -22.61
N GLU A 141 -27.95 -13.08 -23.94
CA GLU A 141 -26.90 -12.54 -24.81
C GLU A 141 -26.65 -11.04 -24.50
N GLY A 142 -25.40 -10.70 -24.14
CA GLY A 142 -25.00 -9.32 -23.82
C GLY A 142 -25.03 -8.93 -22.34
N SER A 143 -25.28 -9.86 -21.41
CA SER A 143 -25.20 -9.60 -19.97
C SER A 143 -23.80 -9.15 -19.53
N GLN A 144 -23.75 -8.18 -18.60
CA GLN A 144 -22.51 -7.73 -17.96
C GLN A 144 -22.01 -8.70 -16.88
N PHE A 145 -22.80 -9.72 -16.50
CA PHE A 145 -22.47 -10.70 -15.46
C PHE A 145 -21.85 -11.97 -16.05
N TYR A 146 -20.64 -11.83 -16.60
CA TYR A 146 -19.90 -12.94 -17.20
C TYR A 146 -19.28 -13.91 -16.17
N SER A 147 -19.20 -13.52 -14.89
CA SER A 147 -18.68 -14.38 -13.81
C SER A 147 -19.23 -13.96 -12.45
N ILE A 148 -19.30 -14.90 -11.50
CA ILE A 148 -19.76 -14.62 -10.12
C ILE A 148 -18.94 -13.49 -9.47
N PRO A 149 -17.59 -13.44 -9.57
CA PRO A 149 -16.81 -12.33 -9.02
C PRO A 149 -17.09 -10.98 -9.69
N ALA A 150 -17.44 -10.97 -10.98
CA ALA A 150 -17.85 -9.75 -11.67
C ALA A 150 -19.22 -9.27 -11.17
N ALA A 151 -20.14 -10.18 -10.89
CA ALA A 151 -21.43 -9.87 -10.28
C ALA A 151 -21.32 -9.42 -8.81
N CYS A 152 -20.21 -9.67 -8.12
CA CYS A 152 -19.95 -9.13 -6.76
C CYS A 152 -19.71 -7.62 -6.74
N TRP A 153 -19.40 -7.00 -7.88
CA TRP A 153 -19.23 -5.54 -7.98
C TRP A 153 -20.57 -4.78 -8.02
N TRP A 154 -21.62 -5.45 -8.50
CA TRP A 154 -22.98 -4.92 -8.58
C TRP A 154 -23.72 -5.18 -7.28
#